data_AF-A0A7V8B0J1-F1
#
_entry.id   AF-A0A7V8B0J1-F1
#
_cell.length_a   1.000
_cell.length_b   1.000
_cell.length_c   1.000
_cell.angle_alpha   90.00
_cell.angle_beta   90.00
_cell.angle_gamma   90.00
#
_symmetry.space_group_name_H-M   'P 1'
#
loop_
_entity.id
_entity.type
_entity.pdbx_description
1 polymer ?
#
loop_
_entity_poly.entity_id
_entity_poly.type
_entity_poly.pdbx_seq_one_letter_code
_entity_poly.pdbx_strand_id
1 'polypeptide(L)'
;MLGRSFLLGLAVGIGVGLYLAPYLAANGFGHTIEPINSFANSQVSTPAVSVEWPTNQIAKEELFRFSNWNYAAYGKDSITNVIRCIHIKQQTIACELSATLSWLKDTALIEAVFEGKPGNWRMAAAKTR
;
A
#
# COMPACT_ATOMS: atom_id res chain seq x y z
N MET A 1 -36.15 -21.41 -11.77
CA MET A 1 -35.88 -22.83 -11.47
C MET A 1 -34.38 -23.02 -11.37
N LEU A 2 -33.84 -23.13 -10.15
CA LEU A 2 -32.42 -23.43 -9.94
C LEU A 2 -32.24 -24.92 -10.25
N GLY A 3 -31.76 -25.23 -11.46
CA GLY A 3 -31.71 -26.59 -11.97
C GLY A 3 -30.77 -27.48 -11.13
N ARG A 4 -31.10 -28.76 -10.99
CA ARG A 4 -30.27 -29.78 -10.33
C ARG A 4 -28.81 -29.76 -10.82
N SER A 5 -28.59 -29.42 -12.10
CA SER A 5 -27.26 -29.29 -12.71
C SER A 5 -26.44 -28.10 -12.16
N PHE A 6 -27.08 -27.02 -11.73
CA PHE A 6 -26.41 -25.86 -11.12
C PHE A 6 -25.86 -26.20 -9.73
N LEU A 7 -26.64 -26.92 -8.92
CA LEU A 7 -26.21 -27.38 -7.59
C LEU A 7 -25.07 -28.40 -7.68
N LEU A 8 -25.09 -29.27 -8.70
CA LEU A 8 -24.00 -30.20 -8.98
C LEU A 8 -22.72 -29.47 -9.39
N GLY A 9 -22.82 -28.45 -10.24
CA GLY A 9 -21.65 -27.63 -10.62
C GLY A 9 -21.01 -26.90 -9.43
N LEU A 10 -21.84 -26.37 -8.53
CA LEU A 10 -21.37 -25.67 -7.34
C LEU A 10 -20.68 -26.61 -6.32
N ALA A 11 -21.22 -27.81 -6.13
CA ALA A 11 -20.62 -28.82 -5.26
C ALA A 11 -19.27 -29.32 -5.80
N VAL A 12 -19.16 -29.55 -7.11
CA VAL A 12 -17.89 -29.97 -7.75
C VAL A 12 -16.85 -28.85 -7.67
N GLY A 13 -17.24 -27.60 -7.93
CA GLY A 13 -16.33 -26.45 -7.84
C GLY A 13 -15.73 -26.27 -6.45
N ILE A 14 -16.54 -26.37 -5.39
CA ILE A 14 -16.07 -26.28 -3.99
C ILE A 14 -15.13 -27.44 -3.66
N GLY A 15 -15.47 -28.67 -4.08
CA GLY A 15 -14.63 -29.85 -3.86
C GLY A 15 -13.25 -29.73 -4.50
N VAL A 16 -13.17 -29.26 -5.75
CA VAL A 16 -11.90 -29.04 -6.46
C VAL A 16 -11.08 -27.92 -5.81
N GLY A 17 -11.72 -26.82 -5.39
CA GLY A 17 -11.05 -25.71 -4.72
C GLY A 17 -10.41 -26.12 -3.39
N LEU A 18 -11.11 -26.89 -2.56
CA LEU A 18 -10.60 -27.38 -1.28
C LEU A 18 -9.47 -28.42 -1.45
N TYR A 19 -9.50 -29.21 -2.53
CA TYR A 19 -8.47 -30.22 -2.80
C TYR A 19 -7.16 -29.59 -3.31
N LEU A 20 -7.23 -28.53 -4.11
CA LEU A 20 -6.04 -27.85 -4.66
C LEU A 20 -5.44 -26.79 -3.73
N ALA A 21 -6.23 -26.21 -2.81
CA ALA A 21 -5.75 -25.19 -1.87
C ALA A 21 -4.52 -25.61 -1.04
N PRO A 22 -4.46 -26.81 -0.41
CA PRO A 22 -3.28 -27.22 0.34
C PRO A 22 -2.05 -27.48 -0.56
N TYR A 23 -2.25 -27.85 -1.83
CA TYR A 23 -1.15 -28.07 -2.77
C TYR A 23 -0.54 -26.74 -3.28
N LEU A 24 -1.38 -25.71 -3.43
CA LEU A 24 -0.94 -24.34 -3.73
C LEU A 24 -0.27 -23.68 -2.52
N ALA A 25 -0.74 -23.98 -1.30
CA ALA A 25 -0.08 -23.54 -0.06
C ALA A 25 1.27 -24.23 0.18
N ALA A 26 1.40 -25.51 -0.20
CA ALA A 26 2.63 -26.29 -0.02
C ALA A 26 3.72 -25.97 -1.06
N ASN A 27 3.34 -25.61 -2.30
CA ASN A 27 4.28 -25.31 -3.39
C ASN A 27 4.63 -23.81 -3.53
N GLY A 28 4.41 -23.02 -2.48
CA GLY A 28 5.19 -21.80 -2.25
C GLY A 28 5.09 -20.73 -3.34
N PHE A 29 3.95 -20.04 -3.42
CA PHE A 29 3.96 -18.58 -3.65
C PHE A 29 3.91 -17.82 -2.31
N GLY A 30 4.55 -18.39 -1.28
CA GLY A 30 4.86 -17.70 -0.05
C GLY A 30 6.07 -16.84 -0.30
N HIS A 31 5.87 -15.55 -0.56
CA HIS A 31 6.93 -14.56 -0.45
C HIS A 31 7.47 -14.66 0.98
N THR A 32 8.64 -15.27 1.14
CA THR A 32 9.44 -15.15 2.35
C THR A 32 9.63 -13.65 2.57
N ILE A 33 8.94 -13.09 3.56
CA ILE A 33 9.27 -11.78 4.11
C ILE A 33 10.56 -12.03 4.88
N GLU A 34 11.68 -11.96 4.18
CA GLU A 34 12.96 -11.74 4.84
C GLU A 34 12.82 -10.45 5.67
N PRO A 35 13.28 -10.45 6.94
CA PRO A 35 13.31 -9.23 7.71
C PRO A 35 14.14 -8.20 6.94
N ILE A 36 13.62 -6.97 6.84
CA ILE A 36 14.17 -5.79 6.14
C ILE A 36 15.46 -5.28 6.83
N ASN A 37 16.26 -6.17 7.42
CA ASN A 37 17.53 -5.88 8.05
C ASN A 37 18.70 -5.98 7.05
N SER A 38 18.49 -6.53 5.85
CA SER A 38 19.49 -6.59 4.78
C SER A 38 19.65 -5.28 3.98
N PHE A 39 18.74 -4.32 4.14
CA PHE A 39 18.85 -3.01 3.49
C PHE A 39 19.79 -2.01 4.19
N ALA A 40 20.31 -2.34 5.38
CA ALA A 40 21.20 -1.44 6.11
C ALA A 40 22.57 -1.23 5.44
N ASN A 41 23.01 -2.17 4.58
CA ASN A 41 24.34 -2.12 3.94
C ASN A 41 24.30 -2.03 2.41
N SER A 42 23.13 -1.96 1.80
CA SER A 42 23.04 -1.64 0.38
C SER A 42 23.15 -0.13 0.27
N GLN A 43 24.34 0.34 -0.07
CA GLN A 43 24.59 1.72 -0.49
C GLN A 43 23.72 1.96 -1.73
N VAL A 44 22.46 2.32 -1.51
CA VAL A 44 21.51 2.66 -2.56
C VAL A 44 22.17 3.77 -3.33
N SER A 45 22.56 3.47 -4.57
CA SER A 45 23.11 4.45 -5.49
C SER A 45 22.07 5.55 -5.61
N THR A 46 22.34 6.67 -4.94
CA THR A 46 21.53 7.88 -5.04
C THR A 46 21.46 8.24 -6.52
N PRO A 47 20.28 8.21 -7.16
CA PRO A 47 20.17 8.76 -8.48
C PRO A 47 20.60 10.23 -8.39
N ALA A 48 21.47 10.69 -9.27
CA ALA A 48 21.97 12.06 -9.33
C ALA A 48 20.88 13.12 -9.64
N VAL A 49 19.60 12.74 -9.58
CA VAL A 49 18.44 13.61 -9.70
C VAL A 49 17.88 13.79 -8.30
N SER A 50 17.95 15.01 -7.75
CA SER A 50 17.17 15.38 -6.57
C SER A 50 15.69 15.35 -6.96
N VAL A 51 15.09 14.17 -7.01
CA VAL A 51 13.66 14.05 -7.25
C VAL A 51 12.98 14.47 -5.97
N GLU A 52 12.29 15.60 -6.05
CA GLU A 52 11.52 16.15 -4.95
C GLU A 52 10.45 15.14 -4.50
N TRP A 53 10.57 14.71 -3.25
CA TRP A 53 9.59 13.86 -2.58
C TRP A 53 8.23 14.56 -2.49
N PRO A 54 7.12 13.82 -2.35
CA PRO A 54 5.83 14.42 -2.03
C PRO A 54 5.97 15.21 -0.75
N THR A 55 5.42 16.42 -0.75
CA THR A 55 5.37 17.24 0.46
C THR A 55 4.37 16.63 1.45
N ASN A 56 4.48 17.00 2.72
CA ASN A 56 3.50 16.63 3.74
C ASN A 56 2.06 16.96 3.32
N GLN A 57 1.87 18.09 2.64
CA GLN A 57 0.57 18.51 2.14
C GLN A 57 0.05 17.58 1.03
N ILE A 58 0.88 17.26 0.03
CA ILE A 58 0.52 16.32 -1.04
C ILE A 58 0.23 14.94 -0.45
N ALA A 59 1.07 14.45 0.47
CA ALA A 59 0.87 13.16 1.12
C ALA A 59 -0.45 13.12 1.90
N LYS A 60 -0.80 14.20 2.61
CA LYS A 60 -2.07 14.31 3.33
C LYS A 60 -3.26 14.28 2.37
N GLU A 61 -3.27 15.14 1.37
CA GLU A 61 -4.36 15.22 0.39
C GLU A 61 -4.57 13.90 -0.34
N GLU A 62 -3.48 13.26 -0.75
CA GLU A 62 -3.52 11.97 -1.43
C GLU A 62 -3.93 10.83 -0.51
N LEU A 63 -3.54 10.83 0.77
CA LEU A 63 -4.00 9.83 1.73
C LEU A 63 -5.52 9.89 1.92
N PHE A 64 -6.07 11.10 2.05
CA PHE A 64 -7.52 11.29 2.17
C PHE A 64 -8.25 10.90 0.88
N ARG A 65 -7.72 11.32 -0.28
CA ARG A 65 -8.28 10.94 -1.59
C ARG A 65 -8.26 9.43 -1.78
N PHE A 66 -7.12 8.78 -1.53
CA PHE A 66 -6.93 7.33 -1.69
C PHE A 66 -7.85 6.53 -0.76
N SER A 67 -7.98 6.97 0.49
CA SER A 67 -8.84 6.31 1.49
C SER A 67 -10.32 6.70 1.37
N ASN A 68 -10.66 7.59 0.43
CA ASN A 68 -11.99 8.16 0.25
C ASN A 68 -12.56 8.81 1.53
N TRP A 69 -11.70 9.46 2.32
CA TRP A 69 -12.09 10.18 3.53
C TRP A 69 -12.48 11.62 3.21
N ASN A 70 -13.41 12.18 3.99
CA ASN A 70 -13.87 13.56 3.80
C ASN A 70 -12.79 14.56 4.24
N TYR A 71 -12.01 15.05 3.28
CA TYR A 71 -10.95 16.02 3.53
C TYR A 71 -11.47 17.36 4.06
N ALA A 72 -12.63 17.83 3.56
CA ALA A 72 -13.19 19.11 3.98
C ALA A 72 -13.61 19.10 5.46
N ALA A 73 -14.14 17.97 5.93
CA ALA A 73 -14.58 17.79 7.31
C ALA A 73 -13.41 17.50 8.27
N TYR A 74 -12.42 16.71 7.86
CA TYR A 74 -11.43 16.17 8.79
C TYR A 74 -9.96 16.41 8.41
N GLY A 75 -9.68 16.71 7.14
CA GLY A 75 -8.31 16.81 6.62
C GLY A 75 -7.54 18.06 7.06
N LYS A 76 -8.25 19.15 7.40
CA LYS A 76 -7.62 20.37 7.89
C LYS A 76 -6.97 20.18 9.26
N ASP A 77 -7.67 19.48 10.15
CA ASP A 77 -7.23 19.21 11.52
C ASP A 77 -6.38 17.94 11.64
N SER A 78 -6.20 17.21 10.54
CA SER A 78 -5.33 16.04 10.48
C SER A 78 -3.92 16.44 10.05
N ILE A 79 -2.93 15.72 10.59
CA ILE A 79 -1.51 15.91 10.31
C ILE A 79 -1.00 14.66 9.59
N THR A 80 -0.25 14.85 8.51
CA THR A 80 0.47 13.77 7.82
C THR A 80 1.87 14.25 7.51
N ASN A 81 2.88 13.48 7.91
CA ASN A 81 4.28 13.80 7.66
C ASN A 81 4.93 12.70 6.83
N VAL A 82 5.70 13.09 5.82
CA VAL A 82 6.59 12.21 5.07
C VAL A 82 7.87 12.07 5.88
N ILE A 83 8.18 10.85 6.33
CA ILE A 83 9.35 10.57 7.18
C ILE A 83 10.57 10.32 6.30
N ARG A 84 10.44 9.41 5.33
CA ARG A 84 11.50 9.02 4.40
C ARG A 84 10.90 8.43 3.14
N CYS A 85 11.60 8.55 2.01
CA CYS A 85 11.22 7.92 0.77
C CYS A 85 12.39 7.19 0.11
N ILE A 86 12.06 6.17 -0.68
CA ILE A 86 12.98 5.44 -1.56
C ILE A 86 12.42 5.44 -2.99
N HIS A 87 13.32 5.49 -3.96
CA HIS A 87 12.96 5.29 -5.36
C HIS A 87 12.76 3.82 -5.66
N ILE A 88 11.65 3.49 -6.30
CA ILE A 88 11.38 2.13 -6.81
C ILE A 88 11.75 2.05 -8.29
N LYS A 89 11.21 2.98 -9.09
CA LYS A 89 11.45 3.08 -10.54
C LYS A 89 11.22 4.51 -11.01
N GLN A 90 11.40 4.75 -12.30
CA GLN A 90 11.09 6.04 -12.90
C GLN A 90 9.64 6.43 -12.59
N GLN A 91 9.45 7.61 -12.00
CA GLN A 91 8.13 8.12 -11.58
C GLN A 91 7.41 7.31 -10.49
N THR A 92 8.12 6.48 -9.72
CA THR A 92 7.53 5.75 -8.59
C THR A 92 8.44 5.77 -7.38
N ILE A 93 7.87 6.11 -6.23
CA ILE A 93 8.56 6.17 -4.95
C ILE A 93 7.72 5.46 -3.88
N ALA A 94 8.37 4.84 -2.91
CA ALA A 94 7.74 4.41 -1.67
C ALA A 94 8.16 5.36 -0.55
N CYS A 95 7.22 5.75 0.29
CA CYS A 95 7.43 6.62 1.42
C CYS A 95 6.84 6.01 2.70
N GLU A 96 7.54 6.21 3.81
CA GLU A 96 7.00 6.00 5.15
C GLU A 96 6.37 7.31 5.62
N LEU A 97 5.12 7.24 6.07
CA LEU A 97 4.34 8.37 6.55
C LEU A 97 3.98 8.18 8.02
N SER A 98 3.89 9.27 8.77
CA SER A 98 3.10 9.31 10.01
C SER A 98 1.81 10.08 9.78
N ALA A 99 0.69 9.56 10.26
CA ALA A 99 -0.62 10.18 10.16
C ALA A 99 -1.29 10.27 11.52
N THR A 100 -1.59 11.49 11.96
CA THR A 100 -2.43 11.78 13.12
C THR A 100 -3.75 12.33 12.58
N LEU A 101 -4.78 11.48 12.54
CA LEU A 101 -6.09 11.83 11.99
C LEU A 101 -6.94 12.49 13.08
N SER A 102 -7.70 13.53 12.74
CA SER A 102 -8.43 14.32 13.75
C SER A 102 -9.51 13.54 14.51
N TRP A 103 -9.97 12.41 13.97
CA TRP A 103 -10.93 11.51 14.63
C TRP A 103 -10.29 10.32 15.35
N LEU A 104 -8.96 10.18 15.29
CA LEU A 104 -8.20 9.14 15.98
C LEU A 104 -7.26 9.77 17.01
N LYS A 105 -7.08 9.10 18.15
CA LYS A 105 -6.18 9.57 19.20
C LYS A 105 -4.72 9.25 18.92
N ASP A 106 -4.48 8.17 18.18
CA ASP A 106 -3.15 7.61 17.97
C ASP A 106 -2.59 7.99 16.60
N THR A 107 -1.26 8.10 16.53
CA THR A 107 -0.53 8.29 15.29
C THR A 107 -0.30 6.95 14.62
N ALA A 108 -0.73 6.80 13.37
CA ALA A 108 -0.48 5.62 12.55
C ALA A 108 0.79 5.79 11.70
N LEU A 109 1.57 4.71 11.55
CA LEU A 109 2.62 4.61 10.55
C LEU A 109 2.04 3.95 9.29
N ILE A 110 2.29 4.56 8.14
CA ILE A 110 1.74 4.13 6.85
C ILE A 110 2.88 3.99 5.85
N GLU A 111 2.97 2.82 5.22
CA GLU A 111 3.79 2.60 4.04
C GLU A 111 2.95 2.98 2.81
N ALA A 112 3.41 3.97 2.03
CA ALA A 112 2.69 4.47 0.87
C ALA A 112 3.55 4.43 -0.39
N VAL A 113 2.93 4.09 -1.52
CA VAL A 113 3.55 4.19 -2.85
C VAL A 113 2.93 5.36 -3.59
N PHE A 114 3.77 6.24 -4.12
CA PHE A 114 3.37 7.35 -4.97
C PHE A 114 3.89 7.15 -6.39
N GLU A 115 3.04 7.47 -7.36
CA GLU A 115 3.37 7.50 -8.78
C GLU A 115 3.21 8.92 -9.33
N GLY A 116 4.06 9.29 -10.29
CA GLY A 116 4.03 10.60 -10.93
C GLY A 116 5.37 11.33 -10.90
N LYS A 117 5.30 12.65 -10.75
CA LYS A 117 6.47 13.53 -10.85
C LYS A 117 6.47 14.59 -9.74
N PRO A 118 7.60 15.24 -9.45
CA PRO A 118 7.67 16.39 -8.56
C PRO A 118 6.50 17.37 -8.75
N GLY A 119 5.84 17.72 -7.65
CA GLY A 119 4.66 18.58 -7.63
C GLY A 119 3.33 17.94 -8.09
N ASN A 120 3.33 16.71 -8.61
CA ASN A 120 2.12 15.99 -9.02
C ASN A 120 2.27 14.49 -8.75
N TRP A 121 2.48 14.16 -7.47
CA TRP A 121 2.49 12.79 -6.97
C TRP A 121 1.07 12.31 -6.67
N ARG A 122 0.77 11.07 -7.03
CA ARG A 122 -0.50 10.38 -6.72
C ARG A 122 -0.24 9.14 -5.90
N MET A 123 -0.94 8.98 -4.79
CA MET A 123 -0.86 7.76 -3.99
C MET A 123 -1.56 6.62 -4.74
N ALA A 124 -0.78 5.57 -5.02
CA ALA A 124 -1.20 4.37 -5.72
C ALA A 124 -1.47 3.20 -4.77
N ALA A 125 -0.79 3.19 -3.61
CA ALA A 125 -1.02 2.21 -2.55
C ALA A 125 -0.73 2.82 -1.18
N ALA A 126 -1.43 2.33 -0.16
CA ALA A 126 -1.13 2.61 1.24
C ALA A 126 -1.42 1.38 2.10
N LYS A 127 -0.57 1.15 3.10
CA LYS A 127 -0.74 0.09 4.09
C LYS A 127 -0.35 0.60 5.47
N THR A 128 -1.24 0.47 6.43
CA THR A 128 -0.92 0.71 7.84
C THR A 128 -0.01 -0.40 8.36
N ARG A 129 1.01 -0.02 9.12
CA ARG A 129 1.97 -0.97 9.72
C ARG A 129 1.44 -1.60 11.01
#